data_AF-A0A6P5ZNS7-F1
#
_entry.id   AF-A0A6P5ZNS7-F1
#
_cell.length_a   1.000
_cell.length_b   1.000
_cell.length_c   1.000
_cell.angle_alpha   90.00
_cell.angle_beta   90.00
_cell.angle_gamma   90.00
#
_symmetry.space_group_name_H-M   'P 1'
#
loop_
_entity.id
_entity.type
_entity.pdbx_description
1 polymer ?
#
loop_
_entity_poly.entity_id
_entity_poly.type
_entity_poly.pdbx_seq_one_letter_code
_entity_poly.pdbx_strand_id
1 'polypeptide(L)'
;MAPGKEAFEQVEWRIRVADGSSEVLVPATGLARKAWLGTKGLISGLALKVWMFLKKAWTLGANDPRKVIHCIKAGLALTIVSLFYFMRPLNDGFGGNAMWAVMTVVVVFEPTVGGTLYKCLNRVCGTFLAGFLAVGVHWVASRSGERFEPLVVGASVFILASAATFSKFIPSAKSLFEYGAQMFVLTFSFVAVSGYREDKLFDLAHQRISTIIIGTSLCILVIMLVCPIWSGQKLHSLIVGNMDKLADSLNGCVTQYFNQIGECTNSNEEADKKLQGYKCVLSSEATEESMAHLARWEPSHGRFNFRHPWKQYLKIGASMRSCAYCIEALNSCINSENKFRAAVGCFIYFKQAAELIKKHLSSSCLKVSSSSSSAIRELAETVKTMKKSSTIDLLVGEMNSAVQELQNDLKSLSYLLNPSSGPENKNLETACMEATTPTVPLMEIIPVVTLASILIEIVVRIEALVDAVEELGKLAEFATRDAGSKQSQMKDEIVTIEEKTEGTMRALQKV
;
A
#
# COMPACT_ATOMS: atom_id res chain seq x y z
N MET A 1 13.50 -23.26 -61.97
CA MET A 1 13.37 -24.72 -61.77
C MET A 1 12.54 -24.96 -60.53
N ALA A 2 11.29 -25.39 -60.72
CA ALA A 2 10.36 -25.78 -59.66
C ALA A 2 10.55 -27.28 -59.33
N PRO A 3 10.40 -27.73 -58.07
CA PRO A 3 10.26 -29.15 -57.77
C PRO A 3 8.80 -29.58 -57.95
N GLY A 4 8.62 -30.76 -58.55
CA GLY A 4 7.37 -31.27 -59.10
C GLY A 4 6.26 -31.50 -58.08
N LYS A 5 5.04 -31.13 -58.48
CA LYS A 5 3.81 -31.62 -57.87
C LYS A 5 3.63 -33.09 -58.28
N GLU A 6 3.82 -34.01 -57.34
CA GLU A 6 3.27 -35.36 -57.46
C GLU A 6 1.75 -35.25 -57.41
N ALA A 7 1.11 -35.48 -58.55
CA ALA A 7 -0.33 -35.64 -58.66
C ALA A 7 -0.69 -37.00 -58.05
N PHE A 8 -1.27 -36.99 -56.84
CA PHE A 8 -2.01 -38.14 -56.34
C PHE A 8 -3.24 -38.33 -57.23
N GLU A 9 -3.20 -39.33 -58.10
CA GLU A 9 -4.36 -39.79 -58.85
C GLU A 9 -5.50 -40.11 -57.87
N GLN A 10 -6.57 -39.33 -58.00
CA GLN A 10 -7.80 -39.51 -57.25
C GLN A 10 -8.50 -40.74 -57.83
N VAL A 11 -8.39 -41.89 -57.16
CA VAL A 11 -9.03 -43.15 -57.58
C VAL A 11 -10.56 -42.98 -57.44
N GLU A 12 -11.22 -42.68 -58.55
CA GLU A 12 -12.68 -42.61 -58.67
C GLU A 12 -13.23 -44.03 -58.85
N TRP A 13 -13.85 -44.57 -57.80
CA TRP A 13 -14.53 -45.85 -57.88
C TRP A 13 -15.87 -45.69 -58.61
N ARG A 14 -15.95 -46.17 -59.85
CA ARG A 14 -17.15 -46.18 -60.68
C ARG A 14 -17.71 -47.60 -60.75
N ILE A 15 -18.95 -47.80 -60.31
CA ILE A 15 -19.66 -49.08 -60.48
C ILE A 15 -20.52 -48.95 -61.74
N ARG A 16 -20.41 -49.90 -62.67
CA ARG A 16 -21.39 -50.01 -63.77
C ARG A 16 -22.57 -50.82 -63.27
N VAL A 17 -23.75 -50.21 -63.33
CA VAL A 17 -25.00 -50.93 -63.14
C VAL A 17 -25.36 -51.61 -64.46
N ALA A 18 -26.08 -52.74 -64.39
CA ALA A 18 -26.33 -53.62 -65.54
C ALA A 18 -27.17 -52.98 -66.68
N ASP A 19 -27.67 -51.76 -66.50
CA ASP A 19 -28.39 -50.96 -67.50
C ASP A 19 -27.51 -49.93 -68.24
N GLY A 20 -26.21 -49.87 -67.94
CA GLY A 20 -25.24 -49.03 -68.65
C GLY A 20 -25.08 -47.60 -68.12
N SER A 21 -25.76 -47.21 -67.04
CA SER A 21 -25.50 -45.93 -66.37
C SER A 21 -24.36 -46.04 -65.34
N SER A 22 -23.62 -44.96 -65.14
CA SER A 22 -22.58 -44.88 -64.10
C SER A 22 -22.94 -43.80 -63.08
N GLU A 23 -23.12 -44.17 -61.82
CA GLU A 23 -23.20 -43.23 -60.71
C GLU A 23 -21.86 -43.16 -59.96
N VAL A 24 -21.45 -41.94 -59.62
CA VAL A 24 -20.27 -41.66 -58.79
C VAL A 24 -20.71 -41.61 -57.34
N LEU A 25 -20.31 -42.60 -56.55
CA LEU A 25 -20.53 -42.62 -55.10
C LEU A 25 -19.55 -41.64 -54.42
N VAL A 26 -20.03 -40.44 -54.08
CA VAL A 26 -19.28 -39.49 -53.24
C VAL A 26 -19.32 -39.99 -51.80
N PRO A 27 -18.18 -40.31 -51.16
CA PRO A 27 -18.21 -40.84 -49.81
C PRO A 27 -18.61 -39.76 -48.80
N ALA A 28 -19.49 -40.12 -47.86
CA ALA A 28 -19.97 -39.29 -46.74
C ALA A 28 -18.86 -38.82 -45.76
N THR A 29 -17.59 -39.09 -46.08
CA THR A 29 -16.38 -38.72 -45.34
C THR A 29 -16.18 -37.20 -45.23
N GLY A 30 -16.84 -36.39 -46.06
CA GLY A 30 -16.71 -34.93 -46.04
C GLY A 30 -17.31 -34.25 -44.81
N LEU A 31 -18.49 -34.69 -44.36
CA LEU A 31 -19.19 -34.08 -43.21
C LEU A 31 -18.54 -34.48 -41.88
N ALA A 32 -18.20 -35.76 -41.69
CA ALA A 32 -17.51 -36.23 -40.49
C ALA A 32 -16.12 -35.60 -40.35
N ARG A 33 -15.37 -35.45 -41.45
CA ARG A 33 -14.06 -34.78 -41.45
C ARG A 33 -14.17 -33.28 -41.14
N LYS A 34 -15.20 -32.60 -41.64
CA LYS A 34 -15.49 -31.19 -41.30
C LYS A 34 -15.89 -31.02 -39.83
N ALA A 35 -16.71 -31.92 -39.29
CA ALA A 35 -17.07 -31.93 -37.87
C ALA A 35 -15.86 -32.23 -36.97
N TRP A 36 -14.98 -33.16 -37.37
CA TRP A 36 -13.73 -33.47 -36.68
C TRP A 36 -12.73 -32.30 -36.70
N LEU A 37 -12.61 -31.60 -37.84
CA LEU A 37 -11.78 -30.39 -37.94
C LEU A 37 -12.35 -29.25 -37.10
N GLY A 38 -13.68 -29.09 -37.05
CA GLY A 38 -14.35 -28.10 -36.20
C GLY A 38 -14.15 -28.36 -34.70
N THR A 39 -14.29 -29.60 -34.25
CA THR A 39 -14.04 -30.00 -32.86
C THR A 39 -12.57 -29.87 -32.47
N LYS A 40 -11.64 -30.26 -33.36
CA LYS A 40 -10.19 -30.03 -33.16
C LYS A 40 -9.85 -28.54 -33.07
N GLY A 41 -10.50 -27.70 -33.90
CA GLY A 41 -10.37 -26.25 -33.85
C GLY A 41 -10.91 -25.66 -32.53
N LEU A 42 -12.03 -26.17 -32.03
CA LEU A 42 -12.61 -25.78 -30.73
C LEU A 42 -11.69 -26.14 -29.56
N ILE A 43 -11.17 -27.38 -29.54
CA ILE A 43 -10.24 -27.87 -28.50
C ILE A 43 -8.94 -27.07 -28.54
N SER A 44 -8.39 -26.82 -29.74
CA SER A 44 -7.19 -25.99 -29.92
C SER A 44 -7.42 -24.56 -29.45
N GLY A 45 -8.58 -23.96 -29.78
CA GLY A 45 -8.96 -22.64 -29.31
C GLY A 45 -9.11 -22.55 -27.79
N LEU A 46 -9.69 -23.58 -27.15
CA LEU A 46 -9.77 -23.69 -25.69
C LEU A 46 -8.38 -23.85 -25.08
N ALA A 47 -7.54 -24.72 -25.62
CA ALA A 47 -6.17 -24.92 -25.15
C ALA A 47 -5.33 -23.63 -25.25
N LEU A 48 -5.49 -22.86 -26.32
CA LEU A 48 -4.78 -21.60 -26.52
C LEU A 48 -5.28 -20.52 -25.55
N LYS A 49 -6.58 -20.48 -25.24
CA LYS A 49 -7.13 -19.63 -24.16
C LYS A 49 -6.58 -20.01 -22.79
N VAL A 50 -6.55 -21.31 -22.47
CA VAL A 50 -5.96 -21.81 -21.22
C VAL A 50 -4.48 -21.48 -21.14
N TRP A 51 -3.73 -21.64 -22.23
CA TRP A 51 -2.31 -21.29 -22.30
C TRP A 51 -2.08 -19.79 -22.09
N MET A 52 -2.87 -18.92 -22.73
CA MET A 52 -2.79 -17.48 -22.49
C MET A 52 -3.13 -17.13 -21.03
N PHE A 53 -4.11 -17.79 -20.43
CA PHE A 53 -4.44 -17.63 -19.02
C PHE A 53 -3.29 -18.06 -18.12
N LEU A 54 -2.69 -19.22 -18.37
CA LEU A 54 -1.53 -19.73 -17.63
C LEU A 54 -0.32 -18.79 -17.77
N LYS A 55 -0.05 -18.25 -18.96
CA LYS A 55 1.01 -17.26 -19.18
C LYS A 55 0.76 -16.00 -18.36
N LYS A 56 -0.48 -15.48 -18.35
CA LYS A 56 -0.86 -14.33 -17.52
C LYS A 56 -0.74 -14.63 -16.02
N ALA A 57 -1.20 -15.80 -15.58
CA ALA A 57 -1.09 -16.25 -14.19
C ALA A 57 0.38 -16.39 -13.76
N TRP A 58 1.23 -16.94 -14.64
CA TRP A 58 2.68 -17.03 -14.43
C TRP A 58 3.31 -15.64 -14.29
N THR A 59 2.99 -14.70 -15.19
CA THR A 59 3.49 -13.32 -15.07
C THR A 59 3.02 -12.63 -13.79
N LEU A 60 1.78 -12.89 -13.37
CA LEU A 60 1.24 -12.33 -12.12
C LEU A 60 1.97 -12.90 -10.89
N GLY A 61 2.23 -14.21 -10.87
CA GLY A 61 2.95 -14.86 -9.78
C GLY A 61 4.43 -14.50 -9.73
N ALA A 62 5.08 -14.37 -10.88
CA ALA A 62 6.48 -13.95 -10.99
C ALA A 62 6.68 -12.49 -10.54
N ASN A 63 5.74 -11.61 -10.87
CA ASN A 63 5.79 -10.20 -10.47
C ASN A 63 5.52 -10.00 -8.97
N ASP A 64 4.73 -10.88 -8.34
CA ASP A 64 4.36 -10.78 -6.92
C ASP A 64 4.38 -12.16 -6.25
N PRO A 65 5.57 -12.66 -5.84
CA PRO A 65 5.71 -13.99 -5.25
C PRO A 65 4.92 -14.14 -3.95
N ARG A 66 4.55 -13.03 -3.28
CA ARG A 66 3.77 -13.07 -2.04
C ARG A 66 2.33 -13.55 -2.30
N LYS A 67 1.76 -13.24 -3.47
CA LYS A 67 0.45 -13.77 -3.88
C LYS A 67 0.49 -15.28 -4.07
N VAL A 68 1.55 -15.79 -4.68
CA VAL A 68 1.75 -17.24 -4.87
C VAL A 68 1.85 -17.94 -3.52
N ILE A 69 2.66 -17.38 -2.61
CA ILE A 69 2.78 -17.87 -1.23
C ILE A 69 1.40 -17.91 -0.55
N HIS A 70 0.60 -16.86 -0.66
CA HIS A 70 -0.76 -16.86 -0.09
C HIS A 70 -1.66 -17.95 -0.69
N CYS A 71 -1.67 -18.13 -2.02
CA CYS A 71 -2.47 -19.18 -2.66
C CYS A 71 -2.08 -20.58 -2.18
N ILE A 72 -0.77 -20.86 -2.07
CA ILE A 72 -0.27 -22.14 -1.54
C ILE A 72 -0.72 -22.34 -0.10
N LYS A 73 -0.62 -21.31 0.75
CA LYS A 73 -1.08 -21.39 2.14
C LYS A 73 -2.58 -21.64 2.27
N ALA A 74 -3.39 -20.96 1.46
CA ALA A 74 -4.84 -21.14 1.47
C ALA A 74 -5.20 -22.58 1.06
N GLY A 75 -4.57 -23.10 0.01
CA GLY A 75 -4.71 -24.49 -0.41
C GLY A 75 -4.26 -25.49 0.65
N LEU A 76 -3.13 -25.22 1.32
CA LEU A 76 -2.63 -26.04 2.42
C LEU A 76 -3.59 -26.04 3.61
N ALA A 77 -4.12 -24.88 4.01
CA ALA A 77 -5.11 -24.77 5.10
C ALA A 77 -6.38 -25.57 4.77
N LEU A 78 -6.90 -25.45 3.54
CA LEU A 78 -8.04 -26.25 3.09
C LEU A 78 -7.75 -27.74 3.12
N THR A 79 -6.58 -28.15 2.63
CA THR A 79 -6.17 -29.56 2.60
C THR A 79 -6.05 -30.12 4.01
N ILE A 80 -5.43 -29.39 4.95
CA ILE A 80 -5.30 -29.79 6.34
C ILE A 80 -6.66 -29.92 7.00
N VAL A 81 -7.55 -28.94 6.82
CA VAL A 81 -8.91 -29.00 7.39
C VAL A 81 -9.69 -30.16 6.80
N SER A 82 -9.66 -30.37 5.49
CA SER A 82 -10.33 -31.51 4.84
C SER A 82 -9.78 -32.85 5.32
N LEU A 83 -8.45 -32.99 5.42
CA LEU A 83 -7.81 -34.21 5.92
C LEU A 83 -8.19 -34.47 7.38
N PHE A 84 -8.21 -33.43 8.21
CA PHE A 84 -8.61 -33.51 9.62
C PHE A 84 -10.03 -34.07 9.78
N TYR A 85 -10.94 -33.73 8.86
CA TYR A 85 -12.31 -34.27 8.82
C TYR A 85 -12.42 -35.69 8.30
N PHE A 86 -11.56 -36.09 7.36
CA PHE A 86 -11.56 -37.46 6.85
C PHE A 86 -11.03 -38.48 7.87
N MET A 87 -10.37 -38.04 8.96
CA MET A 87 -9.89 -38.91 10.03
C MET A 87 -11.07 -39.40 10.91
N ARG A 88 -11.21 -40.73 11.02
CA ARG A 88 -12.32 -41.46 11.68
C ARG A 88 -12.81 -40.94 13.05
N PRO A 89 -11.97 -40.49 14.00
CA PRO A 89 -12.44 -40.14 15.36
C PRO A 89 -13.43 -38.97 15.41
N LEU A 90 -13.50 -38.12 14.38
CA LEU A 90 -14.37 -36.93 14.35
C LEU A 90 -15.58 -37.11 13.43
N ASN A 91 -15.51 -38.02 12.47
CA ASN A 91 -16.62 -38.27 11.54
C ASN A 91 -17.84 -38.87 12.28
N ASP A 92 -17.58 -39.67 13.32
CA ASP A 92 -18.62 -40.26 14.18
C ASP A 92 -19.13 -39.26 15.26
N GLY A 93 -18.37 -38.21 15.59
CA GLY A 93 -18.72 -37.23 16.63
C GLY A 93 -19.33 -35.90 16.16
N PHE A 94 -19.06 -35.48 14.91
CA PHE A 94 -19.42 -34.15 14.39
C PHE A 94 -20.31 -34.19 13.14
N GLY A 95 -21.08 -35.27 12.98
CA GLY A 95 -21.93 -35.61 11.82
C GLY A 95 -22.43 -34.44 10.96
N GLY A 96 -22.27 -34.58 9.63
CA GLY A 96 -22.85 -33.70 8.60
C GLY A 96 -22.33 -32.25 8.52
N ASN A 97 -21.72 -31.71 9.57
CA ASN A 97 -21.42 -30.27 9.70
C ASN A 97 -20.01 -29.84 9.22
N ALA A 98 -19.26 -30.74 8.59
CA ALA A 98 -17.91 -30.48 8.06
C ALA A 98 -17.83 -29.27 7.10
N MET A 99 -18.94 -28.97 6.41
CA MET A 99 -19.07 -27.82 5.53
C MET A 99 -18.72 -26.50 6.24
N TRP A 100 -19.08 -26.33 7.52
CA TRP A 100 -18.83 -25.09 8.26
C TRP A 100 -17.35 -24.84 8.53
N ALA A 101 -16.55 -25.88 8.73
CA ALA A 101 -15.10 -25.73 8.91
C ALA A 101 -14.43 -25.33 7.59
N VAL A 102 -14.74 -26.02 6.49
CA VAL A 102 -14.20 -25.70 5.15
C VAL A 102 -14.62 -24.30 4.71
N MET A 103 -15.90 -23.95 4.87
CA MET A 103 -16.40 -22.61 4.60
C MET A 103 -15.72 -21.55 5.46
N THR A 104 -15.40 -21.88 6.71
CA THR A 104 -14.67 -20.94 7.59
C THR A 104 -13.29 -20.65 7.02
N VAL A 105 -12.52 -21.66 6.59
CA VAL A 105 -11.23 -21.44 5.92
C VAL A 105 -11.39 -20.50 4.73
N VAL A 106 -12.32 -20.81 3.80
CA VAL A 106 -12.53 -20.02 2.59
C VAL A 106 -12.83 -18.55 2.89
N VAL A 107 -13.61 -18.28 3.93
CA VAL A 107 -14.09 -16.92 4.24
C VAL A 107 -13.10 -16.12 5.11
N VAL A 108 -12.37 -16.79 6.02
CA VAL A 108 -11.47 -16.12 6.97
C VAL A 108 -10.05 -15.96 6.46
N PHE A 109 -9.61 -16.77 5.50
CA PHE A 109 -8.21 -16.77 5.06
C PHE A 109 -7.89 -15.52 4.26
N GLU A 110 -6.99 -14.70 4.78
CA GLU A 110 -6.54 -13.44 4.17
C GLU A 110 -5.04 -13.50 3.86
N PRO A 111 -4.51 -12.63 2.97
CA PRO A 111 -3.09 -12.60 2.63
C PRO A 111 -2.16 -12.27 3.79
N THR A 112 -2.65 -11.55 4.81
CA THR A 112 -1.86 -11.16 5.98
C THR A 112 -2.28 -11.95 7.22
N VAL A 113 -1.32 -12.09 8.14
CA VAL A 113 -1.56 -12.70 9.46
C VAL A 113 -2.63 -11.92 10.21
N GLY A 114 -2.50 -10.59 10.29
CA GLY A 114 -3.47 -9.72 10.96
C GLY A 114 -4.89 -9.81 10.38
N GLY A 115 -5.02 -9.89 9.05
CA GLY A 115 -6.32 -10.08 8.38
C GLY A 115 -6.99 -11.40 8.73
N THR A 116 -6.21 -12.48 8.74
CA THR A 116 -6.72 -13.81 9.08
C THR A 116 -7.12 -13.87 10.56
N LEU A 117 -6.30 -13.33 11.48
CA LEU A 117 -6.60 -13.26 12.90
C LEU A 117 -7.85 -12.42 13.19
N TYR A 118 -7.95 -11.24 12.58
CA TYR A 118 -9.12 -10.36 12.65
C TYR A 118 -10.40 -11.10 12.25
N LYS A 119 -10.40 -11.75 11.08
CA LYS A 119 -11.56 -12.50 10.60
C LYS A 119 -11.85 -13.74 11.45
N CYS A 120 -10.84 -14.48 11.90
CA CYS A 120 -11.03 -15.65 12.74
C CYS A 120 -11.67 -15.27 14.09
N LEU A 121 -11.15 -14.25 14.77
CA LEU A 121 -11.69 -13.79 16.05
C LEU A 121 -13.13 -13.26 15.88
N ASN A 122 -13.37 -12.42 14.86
CA ASN A 122 -14.71 -11.92 14.60
C ASN A 122 -15.70 -13.01 14.16
N ARG A 123 -15.24 -14.06 13.48
CA ARG A 123 -16.06 -15.24 13.16
C ARG A 123 -16.47 -15.96 14.44
N VAL A 124 -15.52 -16.27 15.32
CA VAL A 124 -15.81 -16.97 16.59
C VAL A 124 -16.73 -16.13 17.47
N CYS A 125 -16.40 -14.85 17.70
CA CYS A 125 -17.23 -13.95 18.52
C CYS A 125 -18.64 -13.77 17.94
N GLY A 126 -18.75 -13.52 16.63
CA GLY A 126 -20.04 -13.33 15.96
C GLY A 126 -20.92 -14.57 16.00
N THR A 127 -20.33 -15.76 15.77
CA THR A 127 -21.05 -17.03 15.84
C THR A 127 -21.45 -17.38 17.28
N PHE A 128 -20.57 -17.17 18.27
CA PHE A 128 -20.89 -17.42 19.67
C PHE A 128 -22.03 -16.52 20.16
N LEU A 129 -21.96 -15.22 19.87
CA LEU A 129 -23.02 -14.26 20.22
C LEU A 129 -24.35 -14.61 19.54
N ALA A 130 -24.30 -15.01 18.27
CA ALA A 130 -25.48 -15.46 17.55
C ALA A 130 -26.08 -16.74 18.12
N GLY A 131 -25.25 -17.74 18.47
CA GLY A 131 -25.72 -18.97 19.10
C GLY A 131 -26.37 -18.71 20.46
N PHE A 132 -25.74 -17.88 21.29
CA PHE A 132 -26.28 -17.50 22.59
C PHE A 132 -27.63 -16.79 22.46
N LEU A 133 -27.75 -15.79 21.58
CA LEU A 133 -29.01 -15.09 21.36
C LEU A 133 -30.07 -15.99 20.72
N ALA A 134 -29.69 -16.92 19.84
CA ALA A 134 -30.64 -17.86 19.24
C ALA A 134 -31.25 -18.80 20.29
N VAL A 135 -30.46 -19.29 21.26
CA VAL A 135 -30.96 -20.07 22.40
C VAL A 135 -31.93 -19.23 23.24
N GLY A 136 -31.59 -17.96 23.52
CA GLY A 136 -32.45 -17.05 24.28
C GLY A 136 -33.79 -16.80 23.56
N VAL A 137 -33.75 -16.55 22.26
CA VAL A 137 -34.96 -16.36 21.43
C VAL A 137 -35.81 -17.63 21.40
N HIS A 138 -35.19 -18.79 21.20
CA HIS A 138 -35.90 -20.08 21.22
C HIS A 138 -36.59 -20.32 22.58
N TRP A 139 -35.90 -20.01 23.67
CA TRP A 139 -36.48 -20.11 25.02
C TRP A 139 -37.71 -19.19 25.19
N VAL A 140 -37.65 -17.94 24.71
CA VAL A 140 -38.81 -17.02 24.72
C VAL A 140 -39.94 -17.50 23.81
N ALA A 141 -39.60 -17.97 22.61
CA ALA A 141 -40.57 -18.43 21.62
C ALA A 141 -41.33 -19.67 22.11
N SER A 142 -40.63 -20.65 22.69
CA SER A 142 -41.23 -21.87 23.27
C SER A 142 -42.20 -21.57 24.43
N ARG A 143 -42.03 -20.44 25.13
CA ARG A 143 -42.94 -19.98 26.19
C ARG A 143 -44.17 -19.23 25.65
N SER A 144 -44.15 -18.82 24.38
CA SER A 144 -45.20 -18.01 23.76
C SER A 144 -46.34 -18.83 23.15
N GLY A 145 -46.21 -20.16 23.11
CA GLY A 145 -47.19 -21.10 22.54
C GLY A 145 -47.00 -21.33 21.04
N GLU A 146 -47.40 -22.51 20.55
CA GLU A 146 -47.12 -23.00 19.19
C GLU A 146 -47.55 -22.05 18.06
N ARG A 147 -48.65 -21.29 18.27
CA ARG A 147 -49.16 -20.33 17.26
C ARG A 147 -48.28 -19.07 17.14
N PHE A 148 -47.65 -18.64 18.22
CA PHE A 148 -46.85 -17.40 18.26
C PHE A 148 -45.35 -17.65 18.15
N GLU A 149 -44.89 -18.88 18.36
CA GLU A 149 -43.48 -19.26 18.24
C GLU A 149 -42.84 -18.85 16.90
N PRO A 150 -43.41 -19.17 15.71
CA PRO A 150 -42.85 -18.75 14.43
C PRO A 150 -42.83 -17.21 14.28
N LEU A 151 -43.82 -16.52 14.84
CA LEU A 151 -43.92 -15.06 14.80
C LEU A 151 -42.83 -14.41 15.64
N VAL A 152 -42.57 -14.92 16.83
CA VAL A 152 -41.50 -14.45 17.74
C VAL A 152 -40.13 -14.67 17.11
N VAL A 153 -39.88 -15.87 16.56
CA VAL A 153 -38.63 -16.18 15.86
C VAL A 153 -38.46 -15.27 14.65
N GLY A 154 -39.48 -15.11 13.81
CA GLY A 154 -39.44 -14.23 12.64
C GLY A 154 -39.18 -12.76 12.99
N ALA A 155 -39.87 -12.23 14.00
CA ALA A 155 -39.68 -10.86 14.49
C ALA A 155 -38.26 -10.66 15.04
N SER A 156 -37.71 -11.64 15.77
CA SER A 156 -36.35 -11.56 16.29
C SER A 156 -35.29 -11.53 15.18
N VAL A 157 -35.44 -12.34 14.13
CA VAL A 157 -34.58 -12.33 12.94
C VAL A 157 -34.64 -11.00 12.26
N PHE A 158 -35.83 -10.45 12.06
CA PHE A 158 -35.99 -9.12 11.46
C PHE A 158 -35.28 -8.03 12.27
N ILE A 159 -35.52 -7.97 13.59
CA ILE A 159 -34.96 -6.93 14.46
C ILE A 159 -33.43 -7.06 14.55
N LEU A 160 -32.90 -8.25 14.86
CA LEU A 160 -31.47 -8.46 15.05
C LEU A 160 -30.69 -8.35 13.74
N ALA A 161 -31.23 -8.82 12.61
CA ALA A 161 -30.60 -8.64 11.31
C ALA A 161 -30.60 -7.16 10.88
N SER A 162 -31.68 -6.43 11.13
CA SER A 162 -31.75 -4.98 10.86
C SER A 162 -30.76 -4.21 11.72
N ALA A 163 -30.72 -4.49 13.03
CA ALA A 163 -29.78 -3.84 13.95
C ALA A 163 -28.32 -4.13 13.60
N ALA A 164 -27.98 -5.39 13.31
CA ALA A 164 -26.62 -5.77 12.89
C ALA A 164 -26.24 -5.14 11.54
N THR A 165 -27.17 -5.02 10.60
CA THR A 165 -26.94 -4.34 9.32
C THR A 165 -26.76 -2.83 9.52
N PHE A 166 -27.59 -2.21 10.37
CA PHE A 166 -27.50 -0.79 10.71
C PHE A 166 -26.17 -0.44 11.39
N SER A 167 -25.63 -1.34 12.20
CA SER A 167 -24.32 -1.14 12.88
C SER A 167 -23.17 -0.84 11.91
N LYS A 168 -23.26 -1.28 10.64
CA LYS A 168 -22.25 -1.02 9.61
C LYS A 168 -22.14 0.46 9.21
N PHE A 169 -23.19 1.24 9.43
CA PHE A 169 -23.18 2.68 9.15
C PHE A 169 -22.54 3.51 10.27
N ILE A 170 -22.28 2.91 11.43
CA ILE A 170 -21.64 3.59 12.56
C ILE A 170 -20.11 3.45 12.40
N PRO A 171 -19.34 4.53 12.17
CA PRO A 171 -17.90 4.45 11.89
C PRO A 171 -17.11 3.69 12.97
N SER A 172 -17.47 3.88 14.25
CA SER A 172 -16.85 3.19 15.39
C SER A 172 -17.08 1.68 15.36
N ALA A 173 -18.25 1.22 14.94
CA ALA A 173 -18.57 -0.20 14.84
C ALA A 173 -18.04 -0.83 13.54
N LYS A 174 -18.07 -0.09 12.43
CA LYS A 174 -17.55 -0.50 11.12
C LYS A 174 -16.09 -0.94 11.20
N SER A 175 -15.26 -0.14 11.86
CA SER A 175 -13.83 -0.42 11.97
C SER A 175 -13.48 -1.65 12.83
N LEU A 176 -14.41 -2.22 13.61
CA LEU A 176 -14.10 -3.34 14.51
C LEU A 176 -14.89 -4.61 14.20
N PHE A 177 -16.11 -4.47 13.69
CA PHE A 177 -17.06 -5.58 13.66
C PHE A 177 -17.81 -5.75 12.34
N GLU A 178 -17.45 -5.07 11.24
CA GLU A 178 -18.18 -5.21 9.96
C GLU A 178 -18.32 -6.68 9.52
N TYR A 179 -17.21 -7.42 9.58
CA TYR A 179 -17.19 -8.85 9.29
C TYR A 179 -17.91 -9.68 10.38
N GLY A 180 -17.72 -9.32 11.65
CA GLY A 180 -18.37 -9.99 12.79
C GLY A 180 -19.90 -9.90 12.72
N ALA A 181 -20.45 -8.73 12.35
CA ALA A 181 -21.87 -8.49 12.16
C ALA A 181 -22.45 -9.34 11.02
N GLN A 182 -21.73 -9.49 9.90
CA GLN A 182 -22.13 -10.41 8.83
C GLN A 182 -22.20 -11.86 9.32
N MET A 183 -21.19 -12.31 10.07
CA MET A 183 -21.15 -13.66 10.62
C MET A 183 -22.22 -13.89 11.69
N PHE A 184 -22.51 -12.87 12.49
CA PHE A 184 -23.61 -12.86 13.44
C PHE A 184 -24.95 -13.07 12.74
N VAL A 185 -25.29 -12.25 11.74
CA VAL A 185 -26.56 -12.37 11.00
C VAL A 185 -26.68 -13.74 10.33
N LEU A 186 -25.63 -14.17 9.63
CA LEU A 186 -25.61 -15.49 8.97
C LEU A 186 -25.81 -16.63 9.99
N THR A 187 -25.17 -16.53 11.16
CA THR A 187 -25.27 -17.57 12.18
C THR A 187 -26.64 -17.57 12.83
N PHE A 188 -27.10 -16.41 13.27
CA PHE A 188 -28.35 -16.22 13.98
C PHE A 188 -29.54 -16.64 13.11
N SER A 189 -29.63 -16.14 11.88
CA SER A 189 -30.73 -16.49 10.96
C SER A 189 -30.75 -17.99 10.66
N PHE A 190 -29.58 -18.63 10.48
CA PHE A 190 -29.52 -20.07 10.26
C PHE A 190 -29.96 -20.86 11.49
N VAL A 191 -29.45 -20.55 12.69
CA VAL A 191 -29.82 -21.29 13.92
C VAL A 191 -31.29 -21.05 14.27
N ALA A 192 -31.80 -19.83 14.10
CA ALA A 192 -33.20 -19.50 14.35
C ALA A 192 -34.15 -20.28 13.42
N VAL A 193 -33.83 -20.38 12.12
CA VAL A 193 -34.65 -21.11 11.13
C VAL A 193 -34.51 -22.63 11.28
N SER A 194 -33.30 -23.14 11.49
CA SER A 194 -33.06 -24.57 11.69
C SER A 194 -33.60 -25.07 13.04
N GLY A 195 -33.50 -24.25 14.08
CA GLY A 195 -34.01 -24.55 15.42
C GLY A 195 -35.52 -24.74 15.49
N TYR A 196 -36.25 -24.10 14.58
CA TYR A 196 -37.70 -24.32 14.45
C TYR A 196 -38.03 -25.69 13.82
N ARG A 197 -37.12 -26.30 13.06
CA ARG A 197 -37.35 -27.54 12.32
C ARG A 197 -36.81 -28.79 13.02
N GLU A 198 -35.88 -28.64 13.94
CA GLU A 198 -35.20 -29.75 14.62
C GLU A 198 -35.19 -29.53 16.14
N ASP A 199 -35.68 -30.51 16.90
CA ASP A 199 -35.83 -30.43 18.37
C ASP A 199 -34.50 -30.32 19.15
N LYS A 200 -33.35 -30.42 18.46
CA LYS A 200 -32.00 -30.46 19.07
C LYS A 200 -31.15 -29.22 18.75
N LEU A 201 -31.71 -28.04 19.00
CA LEU A 201 -31.04 -26.74 18.79
C LEU A 201 -29.68 -26.65 19.51
N PHE A 202 -29.56 -27.20 20.72
CA PHE A 202 -28.30 -27.19 21.48
C PHE A 202 -27.19 -28.01 20.82
N ASP A 203 -27.50 -29.21 20.33
CA ASP A 203 -26.52 -30.06 19.64
C ASP A 203 -26.06 -29.40 18.33
N LEU A 204 -27.01 -28.82 17.58
CA LEU A 204 -26.72 -28.10 16.33
C LEU A 204 -25.80 -26.89 16.58
N ALA A 205 -26.09 -26.09 17.61
CA ALA A 205 -25.29 -24.92 17.96
C ALA A 205 -23.89 -25.30 18.46
N HIS A 206 -23.79 -26.31 19.32
CA HIS A 206 -22.51 -26.80 19.85
C HIS A 206 -21.62 -27.38 18.75
N GLN A 207 -22.17 -28.21 17.85
CA GLN A 207 -21.44 -28.73 16.71
C GLN A 207 -20.94 -27.60 15.80
N ARG A 208 -21.77 -26.58 15.53
CA ARG A 208 -21.35 -25.47 14.67
C ARG A 208 -20.23 -24.62 15.28
N ILE A 209 -20.32 -24.33 16.58
CA ILE A 209 -19.29 -23.55 17.28
C ILE A 209 -17.97 -24.33 17.32
N SER A 210 -18.01 -25.60 17.70
CA SER A 210 -16.82 -26.46 17.78
C SER A 210 -16.12 -26.65 16.43
N THR A 211 -16.87 -26.92 15.35
CA THR A 211 -16.32 -27.03 13.99
C THR A 211 -15.71 -25.72 13.48
N ILE A 212 -16.31 -24.56 13.80
CA ILE A 212 -15.75 -23.25 13.48
C ILE A 212 -14.46 -22.99 14.27
N ILE A 213 -14.40 -23.33 15.57
CA ILE A 213 -13.20 -23.17 16.41
C ILE A 213 -12.05 -24.03 15.89
N ILE A 214 -12.32 -25.28 15.49
CA ILE A 214 -11.31 -26.16 14.90
C ILE A 214 -10.80 -25.56 13.58
N GLY A 215 -11.72 -25.14 12.69
CA GLY A 215 -11.36 -24.52 11.42
C GLY A 215 -10.54 -23.24 11.57
N THR A 216 -10.91 -22.33 12.48
CA THR A 216 -10.15 -21.11 12.75
C THR A 216 -8.79 -21.42 13.38
N SER A 217 -8.71 -22.39 14.29
CA SER A 217 -7.43 -22.80 14.91
C SER A 217 -6.46 -23.32 13.86
N LEU A 218 -6.90 -24.19 12.95
CA LEU A 218 -6.08 -24.69 11.85
C LEU A 218 -5.66 -23.58 10.88
N CYS A 219 -6.56 -22.64 10.55
CA CYS A 219 -6.21 -21.45 9.75
C CYS A 219 -5.10 -20.61 10.40
N ILE A 220 -5.23 -20.34 11.70
CA ILE A 220 -4.27 -19.55 12.47
C ILE A 220 -2.92 -20.25 12.50
N LEU A 221 -2.88 -21.57 12.72
CA LEU A 221 -1.64 -22.34 12.68
C LEU A 221 -0.94 -22.25 11.32
N VAL A 222 -1.68 -22.43 10.22
CA VAL A 222 -1.09 -22.39 8.88
C VAL A 222 -0.57 -21.00 8.53
N ILE A 223 -1.34 -19.93 8.81
CA ILE A 223 -0.91 -18.56 8.44
C ILE A 223 0.28 -18.07 9.26
N MET A 224 0.40 -18.53 10.52
CA MET A 224 1.51 -18.21 11.42
C MET A 224 2.79 -18.98 11.10
N LEU A 225 2.68 -20.28 10.80
CA LEU A 225 3.85 -21.15 10.62
C LEU A 225 4.42 -21.11 9.20
N VAL A 226 3.58 -20.95 8.19
CA VAL A 226 4.03 -20.99 6.78
C VAL A 226 4.28 -19.57 6.29
N CYS A 227 5.56 -19.16 6.16
CA CYS A 227 6.01 -17.89 5.56
C CYS A 227 5.17 -16.65 5.92
N PRO A 228 5.02 -16.28 7.21
CA PRO A 228 4.06 -15.27 7.65
C PRO A 228 4.22 -13.93 6.93
N ILE A 229 3.10 -13.36 6.47
CA ILE A 229 3.06 -12.07 5.79
C ILE A 229 2.44 -11.06 6.75
N TRP A 230 3.25 -10.13 7.21
CA TRP A 230 2.87 -9.10 8.18
C TRP A 230 2.40 -7.83 7.50
N SER A 231 1.24 -7.32 7.91
CA SER A 231 0.68 -6.03 7.51
C SER A 231 1.49 -4.89 8.12
N GLY A 232 1.89 -5.02 9.38
CA GLY A 232 2.71 -4.03 10.08
C GLY A 232 4.03 -3.72 9.37
N GLN A 233 4.76 -4.77 8.96
CA GLN A 233 6.00 -4.62 8.19
C GLN A 233 5.76 -3.95 6.82
N LYS A 234 4.63 -4.23 6.16
CA LYS A 234 4.29 -3.58 4.88
C LYS A 234 4.02 -2.08 5.09
N LEU A 235 3.22 -1.73 6.09
CA LEU A 235 2.95 -0.34 6.44
C LEU A 235 4.24 0.41 6.76
N HIS A 236 5.10 -0.21 7.57
CA HIS A 236 6.39 0.35 7.93
C HIS A 236 7.26 0.64 6.70
N SER A 237 7.41 -0.33 5.79
CA SER A 237 8.16 -0.14 4.54
C SER A 237 7.53 0.91 3.61
N LEU A 238 6.20 1.01 3.61
CA LEU A 238 5.45 1.99 2.81
C LEU A 238 5.71 3.41 3.32
N ILE A 239 5.63 3.63 4.63
CA ILE A 239 5.88 4.94 5.25
C ILE A 239 7.32 5.40 5.00
N VAL A 240 8.31 4.53 5.21
CA VAL A 240 9.72 4.84 4.92
C VAL A 240 9.91 5.19 3.43
N GLY A 241 9.39 4.35 2.53
CA GLY A 241 9.50 4.60 1.09
C GLY A 241 8.75 5.85 0.63
N ASN A 242 7.66 6.22 1.32
CA ASN A 242 6.93 7.46 1.05
C ASN A 242 7.72 8.69 1.50
N MET A 243 8.44 8.63 2.62
CA MET A 243 9.36 9.70 3.04
C MET A 243 10.48 9.91 2.02
N ASP A 244 11.10 8.83 1.53
CA ASP A 244 12.16 8.91 0.50
C ASP A 244 11.65 9.54 -0.79
N LYS A 245 10.47 9.11 -1.28
CA LYS A 245 9.82 9.69 -2.46
C LYS A 245 9.49 11.16 -2.25
N LEU A 246 9.02 11.53 -1.06
CA LEU A 246 8.69 12.92 -0.72
C LEU A 246 9.94 13.81 -0.75
N ALA A 247 11.04 13.35 -0.16
CA ALA A 247 12.33 14.04 -0.19
C ALA A 247 12.90 14.17 -1.61
N ASP A 248 12.86 13.09 -2.39
CA ASP A 248 13.30 13.09 -3.79
C ASP A 248 12.48 14.06 -4.65
N SER A 249 11.17 14.09 -4.46
CA SER A 249 10.25 15.02 -5.14
C SER A 249 10.52 16.47 -4.78
N LEU A 250 10.66 16.80 -3.50
CA LEU A 250 10.93 18.17 -3.04
C LEU A 250 12.24 18.70 -3.62
N ASN A 251 13.34 17.96 -3.42
CA ASN A 251 14.64 18.36 -3.94
C ASN A 251 14.65 18.42 -5.47
N GLY A 252 14.03 17.43 -6.13
CA GLY A 252 13.94 17.33 -7.59
C GLY A 252 13.20 18.50 -8.23
N CYS A 253 12.01 18.86 -7.72
CA CYS A 253 11.20 19.98 -8.23
C CYS A 253 11.98 21.30 -8.19
N VAL A 254 12.58 21.62 -7.04
CA VAL A 254 13.30 22.90 -6.85
C VAL A 254 14.58 22.93 -7.68
N THR A 255 15.34 21.83 -7.68
CA THR A 255 16.58 21.72 -8.46
C THR A 255 16.30 21.87 -9.96
N GLN A 256 15.27 21.21 -10.47
CA GLN A 256 14.88 21.34 -11.88
C GLN A 256 14.45 22.76 -12.22
N TYR A 257 13.67 23.40 -11.35
CA TYR A 257 13.23 24.76 -11.56
C TYR A 257 14.40 25.74 -11.71
N PHE A 258 15.40 25.69 -10.82
CA PHE A 258 16.54 26.60 -10.86
C PHE A 258 17.63 26.19 -11.88
N ASN A 259 17.75 24.91 -12.25
CA ASN A 259 18.75 24.45 -13.22
C ASN A 259 18.35 24.65 -14.69
N GLN A 260 17.07 24.96 -14.98
CA GLN A 260 16.60 25.33 -16.33
C GLN A 260 17.20 26.65 -16.88
N ILE A 261 18.18 27.24 -16.20
CA ILE A 261 18.91 28.44 -16.63
C ILE A 261 19.90 28.12 -17.79
N GLY A 262 20.20 26.85 -18.08
CA GLY A 262 21.28 26.47 -19.00
C GLY A 262 20.96 25.60 -20.24
N GLU A 263 20.06 24.62 -20.18
CA GLU A 263 19.95 23.62 -21.25
C GLU A 263 18.55 23.02 -21.40
N CYS A 264 18.05 22.96 -22.65
CA CYS A 264 16.89 22.15 -23.01
C CYS A 264 17.31 20.67 -23.09
N THR A 265 17.50 20.01 -21.96
CA THR A 265 17.72 18.56 -21.94
C THR A 265 16.41 17.81 -22.13
N ASN A 266 16.42 16.85 -23.06
CA ASN A 266 15.36 15.88 -23.29
C ASN A 266 14.96 15.23 -21.95
N SER A 267 13.69 15.38 -21.57
CA SER A 267 13.15 14.80 -20.35
C SER A 267 13.25 13.28 -20.38
N ASN A 268 14.07 12.70 -19.49
CA ASN A 268 14.02 11.26 -19.22
C ASN A 268 12.71 10.96 -18.48
N GLU A 269 11.82 10.14 -19.05
CA GLU A 269 10.53 9.79 -18.43
C GLU A 269 10.67 9.23 -17.00
N GLU A 270 11.81 8.60 -16.70
CA GLU A 270 12.10 8.02 -15.39
C GLU A 270 12.48 9.06 -14.34
N ALA A 271 13.12 10.17 -14.75
CA ALA A 271 13.41 11.30 -13.87
C ALA A 271 12.12 12.08 -13.53
N ASP A 272 11.22 12.24 -14.51
CA ASP A 272 9.93 12.89 -14.31
C ASP A 272 9.00 12.07 -13.40
N LYS A 273 9.01 10.74 -13.54
CA LYS A 273 8.33 9.81 -12.61
C LYS A 273 8.88 9.92 -11.19
N LYS A 274 10.20 10.08 -11.02
CA LYS A 274 10.83 10.27 -9.71
C LYS A 274 10.45 11.60 -9.08
N LEU A 275 10.40 12.68 -9.87
CA LEU A 275 9.94 13.99 -9.44
C LEU A 275 8.50 13.97 -8.93
N GLN A 276 7.64 13.17 -9.55
CA GLN A 276 6.23 13.00 -9.17
C GLN A 276 6.01 11.92 -8.10
N GLY A 277 7.07 11.46 -7.43
CA GLY A 277 7.01 10.45 -6.36
C GLY A 277 6.03 10.81 -5.23
N TYR A 278 5.90 12.10 -4.90
CA TYR A 278 4.94 12.61 -3.92
C TYR A 278 3.47 12.24 -4.22
N LYS A 279 3.09 11.96 -5.49
CA LYS A 279 1.73 11.48 -5.84
C LYS A 279 1.41 10.10 -5.25
N CYS A 280 2.44 9.27 -5.02
CA CYS A 280 2.26 8.00 -4.30
C CYS A 280 1.84 8.26 -2.85
N VAL A 281 2.34 9.33 -2.23
CA VAL A 281 2.02 9.72 -0.86
C VAL A 281 0.58 10.25 -0.79
N LEU A 282 0.15 11.03 -1.78
CA LEU A 282 -1.23 11.53 -1.84
C LEU A 282 -2.28 10.41 -1.99
N SER A 283 -1.92 9.32 -2.66
CA SER A 283 -2.84 8.19 -2.93
C SER A 283 -2.76 7.06 -1.89
N SER A 284 -1.88 7.15 -0.87
CA SER A 284 -1.64 6.05 0.06
C SER A 284 -2.60 5.96 1.25
N GLU A 285 -3.44 6.96 1.52
CA GLU A 285 -4.28 7.04 2.74
C GLU A 285 -5.11 5.76 3.00
N ALA A 286 -5.92 5.32 2.03
CA ALA A 286 -6.74 4.11 2.21
C ALA A 286 -5.89 2.84 2.40
N THR A 287 -4.71 2.79 1.78
CA THR A 287 -3.78 1.66 1.94
C THR A 287 -3.10 1.68 3.31
N GLU A 288 -2.76 2.85 3.82
CA GLU A 288 -2.17 3.04 5.15
C GLU A 288 -3.18 2.66 6.24
N GLU A 289 -4.42 3.15 6.15
CA GLU A 289 -5.49 2.86 7.10
C GLU A 289 -5.82 1.37 7.17
N SER A 290 -5.98 0.74 6.01
CA SER A 290 -6.26 -0.70 5.93
C SER A 290 -5.10 -1.53 6.50
N MET A 291 -3.85 -1.19 6.18
CA MET A 291 -2.70 -1.92 6.73
C MET A 291 -2.56 -1.72 8.24
N ALA A 292 -2.77 -0.51 8.76
CA ALA A 292 -2.72 -0.19 10.18
C ALA A 292 -3.83 -0.89 10.97
N HIS A 293 -5.03 -0.99 10.39
CA HIS A 293 -6.14 -1.73 10.98
C HIS A 293 -5.78 -3.21 11.17
N LEU A 294 -5.24 -3.85 10.12
CA LEU A 294 -4.86 -5.26 10.18
C LEU A 294 -3.65 -5.49 11.11
N ALA A 295 -2.68 -4.58 11.12
CA ALA A 295 -1.46 -4.70 11.94
C ALA A 295 -1.75 -4.71 13.45
N ARG A 296 -2.85 -4.11 13.91
CA ARG A 296 -3.27 -4.16 15.33
C ARG A 296 -3.62 -5.55 15.84
N TRP A 297 -4.00 -6.45 14.94
CA TRP A 297 -4.37 -7.83 15.27
C TRP A 297 -3.17 -8.78 15.25
N GLU A 298 -1.99 -8.30 14.86
CA GLU A 298 -0.80 -9.12 14.73
C GLU A 298 -0.15 -9.35 16.11
N PRO A 299 0.33 -10.58 16.40
CA PRO A 299 1.21 -10.81 17.53
C PRO A 299 2.54 -10.05 17.36
N SER A 300 3.35 -10.02 18.42
CA SER A 300 4.71 -9.49 18.34
C SER A 300 5.52 -10.23 17.27
N HIS A 301 6.22 -9.47 16.43
CA HIS A 301 7.00 -10.01 15.33
C HIS A 301 8.13 -9.06 14.94
N GLY A 302 9.28 -9.62 14.57
CA GLY A 302 10.45 -8.81 14.16
C GLY A 302 10.84 -7.80 15.24
N ARG A 303 10.78 -6.51 14.90
CA ARG A 303 11.07 -5.38 15.81
C ARG A 303 9.81 -4.74 16.39
N PHE A 304 8.63 -5.27 16.09
CA PHE A 304 7.37 -4.74 16.56
C PHE A 304 6.90 -5.51 17.79
N ASN A 305 6.82 -4.82 18.91
CA ASN A 305 6.25 -5.33 20.14
C ASN A 305 4.73 -5.54 20.01
N PHE A 306 4.17 -6.34 20.91
CA PHE A 306 2.73 -6.49 21.00
C PHE A 306 2.08 -5.12 21.29
N ARG A 307 0.97 -4.80 20.61
CA ARG A 307 0.30 -3.48 20.67
C ARG A 307 1.19 -2.31 20.25
N HIS A 308 2.06 -2.51 19.26
CA HIS A 308 2.83 -1.44 18.64
C HIS A 308 1.93 -0.24 18.24
N PRO A 309 2.39 1.02 18.35
CA PRO A 309 1.59 2.23 18.14
C PRO A 309 1.28 2.51 16.64
N TRP A 310 0.57 1.60 15.96
CA TRP A 310 0.19 1.73 14.55
C TRP A 310 -0.63 2.99 14.22
N LYS A 311 -1.29 3.59 15.21
CA LYS A 311 -1.98 4.89 15.04
C LYS A 311 -1.01 6.01 14.64
N GLN A 312 0.23 5.98 15.15
CA GLN A 312 1.21 7.01 14.85
C GLN A 312 1.71 6.95 13.41
N TYR A 313 1.72 5.75 12.79
CA TYR A 313 2.01 5.64 11.35
C TYR A 313 0.98 6.38 10.49
N LEU A 314 -0.29 6.41 10.91
CA LEU A 314 -1.33 7.17 10.22
C LEU A 314 -1.15 8.68 10.43
N LYS A 315 -0.71 9.11 11.61
CA LYS A 315 -0.37 10.52 11.90
C LYS A 315 0.81 10.98 11.05
N ILE A 316 1.87 10.17 10.98
CA ILE A 316 3.02 10.39 10.10
C ILE A 316 2.56 10.46 8.63
N GLY A 317 1.72 9.52 8.19
CA GLY A 317 1.11 9.53 6.85
C GLY A 317 0.33 10.81 6.54
N ALA A 318 -0.46 11.30 7.50
CA ALA A 318 -1.19 12.57 7.37
C ALA A 318 -0.25 13.78 7.26
N SER A 319 0.79 13.86 8.10
CA SER A 319 1.80 14.92 8.01
C SER A 319 2.54 14.87 6.66
N MET A 320 2.95 13.69 6.20
CA MET A 320 3.58 13.53 4.87
C MET A 320 2.66 13.97 3.73
N ARG A 321 1.37 13.65 3.80
CA ARG A 321 0.37 14.12 2.81
C ARG A 321 0.21 15.63 2.84
N SER A 322 0.25 16.26 4.02
CA SER A 322 0.27 17.71 4.14
C SER A 322 1.46 18.33 3.40
N CYS A 323 2.66 17.76 3.54
CA CYS A 323 3.83 18.19 2.76
C CYS A 323 3.62 17.95 1.26
N ALA A 324 3.07 16.78 0.88
CA ALA A 324 2.86 16.42 -0.52
C ALA A 324 1.86 17.37 -1.22
N TYR A 325 0.84 17.89 -0.53
CA TYR A 325 -0.05 18.92 -1.07
C TYR A 325 0.70 20.21 -1.39
N CYS A 326 1.62 20.64 -0.52
CA CYS A 326 2.46 21.80 -0.78
C CYS A 326 3.42 21.56 -1.97
N ILE A 327 3.96 20.34 -2.10
CA ILE A 327 4.80 19.97 -3.26
C ILE A 327 3.99 19.91 -4.56
N GLU A 328 2.72 19.47 -4.53
CA GLU A 328 1.83 19.55 -5.70
C GLU A 328 1.57 21.00 -6.10
N ALA A 329 1.35 21.89 -5.13
CA ALA A 329 1.20 23.33 -5.38
C ALA A 329 2.49 23.94 -5.96
N LEU A 330 3.65 23.55 -5.42
CA LEU A 330 4.98 23.93 -5.93
C LEU A 330 5.17 23.48 -7.38
N ASN A 331 4.91 22.19 -7.67
CA ASN A 331 5.03 21.62 -9.01
C ASN A 331 4.03 22.26 -10.00
N SER A 332 2.81 22.56 -9.55
CA SER A 332 1.82 23.29 -10.34
C SER A 332 2.28 24.70 -10.68
N CYS A 333 2.88 25.42 -9.72
CA CYS A 333 3.47 26.74 -9.92
C CYS A 333 4.59 26.68 -10.98
N ILE A 334 5.54 25.75 -10.83
CA ILE A 334 6.65 25.53 -11.78
C ILE A 334 6.12 25.24 -13.19
N ASN A 335 5.14 24.34 -13.32
CA ASN A 335 4.57 23.98 -14.62
C ASN A 335 3.80 25.13 -15.27
N SER A 336 3.11 25.96 -14.46
CA SER A 336 2.41 27.14 -14.95
C SER A 336 3.39 28.20 -15.49
N GLU A 337 4.50 28.43 -14.78
CA GLU A 337 5.53 29.36 -15.24
C GLU A 337 6.20 28.85 -16.52
N ASN A 338 6.52 27.56 -16.60
CA ASN A 338 7.12 26.98 -17.80
C ASN A 338 6.21 27.10 -19.02
N LYS A 339 4.90 26.85 -18.87
CA LYS A 339 3.91 27.06 -19.94
C LYS A 339 3.79 28.53 -20.33
N PHE A 340 3.77 29.43 -19.35
CA PHE A 340 3.71 30.87 -19.59
C PHE A 340 4.97 31.35 -20.33
N ARG A 341 6.16 30.91 -19.92
CA ARG A 341 7.44 31.19 -20.57
C ARG A 341 7.48 30.68 -22.03
N ALA A 342 6.91 29.50 -22.29
CA ALA A 342 6.79 28.96 -23.65
C ALA A 342 5.81 29.75 -24.53
N ALA A 343 4.71 30.24 -23.95
CA ALA A 343 3.70 31.02 -24.67
C ALA A 343 4.15 32.47 -24.98
N VAL A 344 4.93 33.08 -24.10
CA VAL A 344 5.33 34.51 -24.17
C VAL A 344 6.70 34.70 -24.85
N GLY A 345 7.19 33.72 -25.61
CA GLY A 345 8.58 33.49 -26.04
C GLY A 345 9.44 34.61 -26.70
N CYS A 346 9.16 35.91 -26.59
CA CYS A 346 9.88 36.97 -27.31
C CYS A 346 10.15 38.31 -26.59
N PHE A 347 9.79 38.52 -25.32
CA PHE A 347 10.17 39.79 -24.65
C PHE A 347 11.52 39.68 -23.92
N ILE A 348 12.60 40.15 -24.58
CA ILE A 348 13.98 40.12 -24.05
C ILE A 348 14.08 40.80 -22.68
N TYR A 349 13.39 41.93 -22.48
CA TYR A 349 13.34 42.64 -21.21
C TYR A 349 12.60 41.87 -20.10
N PHE A 350 11.51 41.17 -20.46
CA PHE A 350 10.68 40.34 -19.56
C PHE A 350 11.46 39.14 -19.01
N LYS A 351 12.40 38.59 -19.79
CA LYS A 351 13.26 37.49 -19.37
C LYS A 351 14.30 37.94 -18.33
N GLN A 352 14.76 39.19 -18.38
CA GLN A 352 15.94 39.62 -17.62
C GLN A 352 15.65 39.91 -16.14
N ALA A 353 14.48 40.47 -15.80
CA ALA A 353 14.10 40.75 -14.42
C ALA A 353 13.75 39.46 -13.64
N ALA A 354 12.97 38.55 -14.25
CA ALA A 354 12.69 37.24 -13.67
C ALA A 354 13.97 36.41 -13.43
N GLU A 355 14.94 36.45 -14.34
CA GLU A 355 16.22 35.74 -14.18
C GLU A 355 17.11 36.36 -13.08
N LEU A 356 17.07 37.68 -12.88
CA LEU A 356 17.76 38.33 -11.76
C LEU A 356 17.18 37.91 -10.41
N ILE A 357 15.86 37.91 -10.29
CA ILE A 357 15.14 37.49 -9.07
C ILE A 357 15.37 35.99 -8.81
N LYS A 358 15.31 35.19 -9.86
CA LYS A 358 15.58 33.75 -9.80
C LYS A 358 17.02 33.49 -9.35
N LYS A 359 18.01 34.21 -9.86
CA LYS A 359 19.41 34.11 -9.37
C LYS A 359 19.55 34.51 -7.91
N HIS A 360 18.88 35.60 -7.49
CA HIS A 360 18.93 36.08 -6.11
C HIS A 360 18.34 35.07 -5.12
N LEU A 361 17.19 34.46 -5.45
CA LEU A 361 16.50 33.50 -4.56
C LEU A 361 16.97 32.05 -4.74
N SER A 362 17.68 31.71 -5.83
CA SER A 362 18.08 30.34 -6.16
C SER A 362 18.90 29.69 -5.05
N SER A 363 19.94 30.36 -4.55
CA SER A 363 20.81 29.80 -3.51
C SER A 363 20.02 29.43 -2.26
N SER A 364 19.16 30.32 -1.79
CA SER A 364 18.41 30.15 -0.55
C SER A 364 17.26 29.15 -0.72
N CYS A 365 16.55 29.15 -1.85
CA CYS A 365 15.54 28.15 -2.16
C CYS A 365 16.13 26.74 -2.31
N LEU A 366 17.28 26.60 -2.99
CA LEU A 366 18.00 25.31 -3.11
C LEU A 366 18.48 24.82 -1.75
N LYS A 367 19.00 25.72 -0.90
CA LYS A 367 19.41 25.40 0.47
C LYS A 367 18.22 24.91 1.30
N VAL A 368 17.09 25.63 1.30
CA VAL A 368 15.86 25.21 2.00
C VAL A 368 15.40 23.84 1.53
N SER A 369 15.36 23.61 0.21
CA SER A 369 14.91 22.33 -0.36
C SER A 369 15.83 21.16 0.00
N SER A 370 17.15 21.36 -0.09
CA SER A 370 18.14 20.33 0.21
C SER A 370 18.22 20.01 1.72
N SER A 371 18.17 21.01 2.60
CA SER A 371 18.09 20.81 4.05
C SER A 371 16.79 20.11 4.45
N SER A 372 15.65 20.55 3.92
CA SER A 372 14.34 19.91 4.13
C SER A 372 14.34 18.43 3.71
N SER A 373 14.88 18.14 2.53
CA SER A 373 14.94 16.77 1.99
C SER A 373 15.90 15.89 2.80
N SER A 374 16.98 16.47 3.34
CA SER A 374 17.91 15.77 4.23
C SER A 374 17.26 15.44 5.57
N ALA A 375 16.49 16.38 6.15
CA ALA A 375 15.71 16.14 7.36
C ALA A 375 14.68 15.00 7.15
N ILE A 376 13.91 15.02 6.05
CA ILE A 376 12.96 13.95 5.73
C ILE A 376 13.67 12.58 5.58
N ARG A 377 14.85 12.52 4.94
CA ARG A 377 15.62 11.28 4.82
C ARG A 377 16.15 10.78 6.17
N GLU A 378 16.59 11.67 7.04
CA GLU A 378 17.01 11.27 8.40
C GLU A 378 15.82 10.74 9.20
N LEU A 379 14.62 11.33 9.05
CA LEU A 379 13.39 10.77 9.63
C LEU A 379 13.06 9.39 9.04
N ALA A 380 13.23 9.21 7.73
CA ALA A 380 13.03 7.92 7.07
C ALA A 380 13.97 6.85 7.64
N GLU A 381 15.25 7.18 7.82
CA GLU A 381 16.24 6.30 8.44
C GLU A 381 15.97 6.05 9.93
N THR A 382 15.49 7.05 10.67
CA THR A 382 15.04 6.92 12.07
C THR A 382 13.92 5.90 12.19
N VAL A 383 12.87 6.03 11.37
CA VAL A 383 11.74 5.09 11.33
C VAL A 383 12.23 3.71 10.90
N LYS A 384 12.94 3.61 9.76
CA LYS A 384 13.46 2.35 9.19
C LYS A 384 14.35 1.56 10.16
N THR A 385 15.20 2.26 10.91
CA THR A 385 16.09 1.61 11.88
C THR A 385 15.44 1.39 13.24
N MET A 386 14.35 2.11 13.54
CA MET A 386 13.71 2.19 14.85
C MET A 386 14.67 2.63 15.95
N LYS A 387 15.55 3.58 15.62
CA LYS A 387 16.55 4.15 16.52
C LYS A 387 16.41 5.65 16.55
N LYS A 388 16.66 6.26 17.71
CA LYS A 388 16.68 7.72 17.84
C LYS A 388 17.83 8.28 16.99
N SER A 389 17.53 9.29 16.19
CA SER A 389 18.55 10.06 15.47
C SER A 389 19.24 11.04 16.41
N SER A 390 20.55 11.17 16.30
CA SER A 390 21.35 12.20 16.97
C SER A 390 21.58 13.43 16.10
N THR A 391 21.17 13.38 14.83
CA THR A 391 21.42 14.43 13.82
C THR A 391 20.16 15.19 13.44
N ILE A 392 18.97 14.69 13.79
CA ILE A 392 17.71 15.32 13.40
C ILE A 392 17.57 16.75 13.93
N ASP A 393 17.95 17.01 15.19
CA ASP A 393 17.88 18.35 15.78
C ASP A 393 18.80 19.35 15.05
N LEU A 394 19.98 18.88 14.61
CA LEU A 394 20.90 19.69 13.80
C LEU A 394 20.31 19.98 12.42
N LEU A 395 19.74 18.99 11.74
CA LEU A 395 19.12 19.16 10.43
C LEU A 395 17.88 20.07 10.47
N VAL A 396 17.09 20.01 11.55
CA VAL A 396 15.97 20.93 11.78
C VAL A 396 16.50 22.35 12.01
N GLY A 397 17.59 22.51 12.77
CA GLY A 397 18.27 23.80 12.93
C GLY A 397 18.80 24.38 11.62
N GLU A 398 19.42 23.55 10.77
CA GLU A 398 19.89 23.94 9.43
C GLU A 398 18.73 24.35 8.51
N MET A 399 17.65 23.57 8.51
CA MET A 399 16.42 23.85 7.76
C MET A 399 15.82 25.20 8.17
N ASN A 400 15.69 25.46 9.47
CA ASN A 400 15.15 26.72 9.99
C ASN A 400 16.07 27.92 9.72
N SER A 401 17.38 27.71 9.78
CA SER A 401 18.36 28.75 9.40
C SER A 401 18.27 29.08 7.91
N ALA A 402 18.10 28.08 7.04
CA ALA A 402 17.91 28.28 5.60
C ALA A 402 16.60 29.04 5.29
N VAL A 403 15.53 28.80 6.06
CA VAL A 403 14.28 29.56 5.94
C VAL A 403 14.47 31.02 6.35
N GLN A 404 15.24 31.30 7.40
CA GLN A 404 15.55 32.67 7.81
C GLN A 404 16.34 33.42 6.73
N GLU A 405 17.33 32.77 6.11
CA GLU A 405 18.06 33.32 4.96
C GLU A 405 17.10 33.64 3.80
N LEU A 406 16.23 32.69 3.42
CA LEU A 406 15.24 32.89 2.37
C LEU A 406 14.27 34.04 2.68
N GLN A 407 13.83 34.17 3.94
CA GLN A 407 12.97 35.28 4.37
C GLN A 407 13.69 36.63 4.30
N ASN A 408 14.98 36.69 4.63
CA ASN A 408 15.78 37.90 4.52
C ASN A 408 15.97 38.29 3.05
N ASP A 409 16.18 37.32 2.15
CA ASP A 409 16.28 37.55 0.71
C ASP A 409 14.96 38.04 0.10
N LEU A 410 13.82 37.51 0.58
CA LEU A 410 12.50 38.02 0.18
C LEU A 410 12.27 39.46 0.66
N LYS A 411 12.72 39.79 1.87
CA LYS A 411 12.65 41.17 2.39
C LYS A 411 13.54 42.12 1.60
N SER A 412 14.79 41.76 1.31
CA SER A 412 15.69 42.59 0.52
C SER A 412 15.13 42.85 -0.89
N LEU A 413 14.53 41.83 -1.50
CA LEU A 413 13.83 41.95 -2.78
C LEU A 413 12.61 42.88 -2.68
N SER A 414 11.84 42.83 -1.60
CA SER A 414 10.74 43.76 -1.37
C SER A 414 11.21 45.22 -1.27
N TYR A 415 12.36 45.49 -0.64
CA TYR A 415 12.93 46.83 -0.58
C TYR A 415 13.44 47.32 -1.93
N LEU A 416 14.01 46.42 -2.76
CA LEU A 416 14.45 46.75 -4.12
C LEU A 416 13.29 47.10 -5.06
N LEU A 417 12.11 46.50 -4.84
CA LEU A 417 10.91 46.73 -5.66
C LEU A 417 10.08 47.94 -5.21
N ASN A 418 10.30 48.45 -3.99
CA ASN A 418 9.60 49.61 -3.44
C ASN A 418 10.62 50.67 -2.94
N PRO A 419 11.18 51.52 -3.84
CA PRO A 419 12.18 52.54 -3.45
C PRO A 419 11.63 53.70 -2.61
N SER A 420 10.33 53.79 -2.35
CA SER A 420 9.69 54.93 -1.69
C SER A 420 9.46 54.69 -0.19
N SER A 421 10.52 54.77 0.62
CA SER A 421 10.45 55.11 2.06
C SER A 421 11.85 55.08 2.71
N GLY A 422 12.71 56.03 2.34
CA GLY A 422 13.88 56.42 3.14
C GLY A 422 13.64 57.80 3.77
N PRO A 423 14.21 58.12 4.96
CA PRO A 423 13.83 59.30 5.72
C PRO A 423 14.23 60.58 4.98
N GLU A 424 13.25 61.47 4.81
CA GLU A 424 13.43 62.79 4.22
C GLU A 424 14.49 63.59 4.98
N ASN A 425 15.53 64.03 4.27
CA ASN A 425 16.27 65.21 4.67
C ASN A 425 16.39 66.15 3.48
N LYS A 426 15.90 67.38 3.69
CA LYS A 426 15.66 68.40 2.66
C LYS A 426 16.97 69.07 2.21
N ASN A 427 16.95 69.49 0.94
CA ASN A 427 17.61 70.66 0.31
C ASN A 427 18.69 70.31 -0.73
N LEU A 428 18.35 70.46 -2.02
CA LEU A 428 18.76 71.57 -2.91
C LEU A 428 18.45 71.19 -4.37
N GLU A 429 17.80 72.11 -5.10
CA GLU A 429 17.24 71.90 -6.44
C GLU A 429 18.28 71.79 -7.58
N THR A 430 17.81 71.16 -8.66
CA THR A 430 18.16 71.36 -10.09
C THR A 430 19.37 70.59 -10.65
N ALA A 431 19.10 69.52 -11.41
CA ALA A 431 19.27 69.48 -12.86
C ALA A 431 19.32 68.03 -13.42
N CYS A 432 18.71 67.88 -14.60
CA CYS A 432 18.95 66.87 -15.62
C CYS A 432 18.23 65.50 -15.52
N MET A 433 17.57 65.23 -16.65
CA MET A 433 16.81 64.06 -17.05
C MET A 433 17.67 62.79 -17.10
N GLU A 434 16.96 61.66 -17.23
CA GLU A 434 17.42 60.31 -17.61
C GLU A 434 17.70 59.31 -16.48
N ALA A 435 16.63 58.65 -16.05
CA ALA A 435 16.60 57.18 -15.95
C ALA A 435 15.14 56.75 -15.78
N THR A 436 14.48 56.37 -16.89
CA THR A 436 13.23 55.61 -16.81
C THR A 436 13.59 54.25 -16.20
N THR A 437 13.39 54.10 -14.89
CA THR A 437 13.45 52.81 -14.22
C THR A 437 12.31 51.94 -14.79
N PRO A 438 12.58 50.77 -15.39
CA PRO A 438 11.51 49.88 -15.79
C PRO A 438 10.95 49.29 -14.49
N THR A 439 9.74 49.69 -14.14
CA THR A 439 8.95 49.00 -13.11
C THR A 439 8.81 47.55 -13.53
N VAL A 440 9.50 46.64 -12.83
CA VAL A 440 9.38 45.20 -13.08
C VAL A 440 7.90 44.83 -12.95
N PRO A 441 7.25 44.29 -13.99
CA PRO A 441 5.86 43.89 -13.92
C PRO A 441 5.65 42.90 -12.78
N LEU A 442 4.76 43.24 -11.85
CA LEU A 442 4.47 42.43 -10.65
C LEU A 442 4.10 40.97 -10.99
N MET A 443 3.58 40.75 -12.21
CA MET A 443 3.29 39.44 -12.80
C MET A 443 4.51 38.52 -12.98
N GLU A 444 5.72 39.08 -13.09
CA GLU A 444 6.99 38.34 -13.28
C GLU A 444 7.57 37.81 -11.96
N ILE A 445 7.21 38.45 -10.85
CA ILE A 445 7.79 38.21 -9.52
C ILE A 445 6.95 37.19 -8.74
N ILE A 446 5.64 37.20 -9.00
CA ILE A 446 4.67 36.33 -8.33
C ILE A 446 5.09 34.85 -8.35
N PRO A 447 5.51 34.23 -9.47
CA PRO A 447 5.86 32.81 -9.47
C PRO A 447 7.03 32.46 -8.55
N VAL A 448 8.13 33.22 -8.60
CA VAL A 448 9.32 32.96 -7.78
C VAL A 448 9.04 33.20 -6.29
N VAL A 449 8.30 34.27 -5.95
CA VAL A 449 7.91 34.58 -4.57
C VAL A 449 6.89 33.57 -4.03
N THR A 450 5.96 33.12 -4.87
CA THR A 450 4.99 32.05 -4.51
C THR A 450 5.73 30.75 -4.27
N LEU A 451 6.70 30.39 -5.13
CA LEU A 451 7.56 29.23 -4.93
C LEU A 451 8.33 29.30 -3.61
N ALA A 452 8.95 30.45 -3.30
CA ALA A 452 9.65 30.65 -2.03
C ALA A 452 8.70 30.54 -0.82
N SER A 453 7.50 31.10 -0.92
CA SER A 453 6.48 31.02 0.13
C SER A 453 5.99 29.59 0.37
N ILE A 454 5.80 28.81 -0.70
CA ILE A 454 5.44 27.38 -0.61
C ILE A 454 6.58 26.58 0.04
N LEU A 455 7.85 26.90 -0.23
CA LEU A 455 8.98 26.23 0.43
C LEU A 455 9.03 26.50 1.94
N ILE A 456 8.73 27.74 2.36
CA ILE A 456 8.61 28.07 3.79
C ILE A 456 7.47 27.28 4.42
N GLU A 457 6.32 27.19 3.75
CA GLU A 457 5.18 26.39 4.23
C GLU A 457 5.53 24.90 4.32
N ILE A 458 6.28 24.35 3.36
CA ILE A 458 6.75 22.95 3.39
C ILE A 458 7.59 22.68 4.66
N VAL A 459 8.46 23.60 5.05
CA VAL A 459 9.28 23.46 6.26
C VAL A 459 8.40 23.35 7.51
N VAL A 460 7.38 24.20 7.64
CA VAL A 460 6.42 24.13 8.75
C VAL A 460 5.71 22.77 8.79
N ARG A 461 5.36 22.20 7.63
CA ARG A 461 4.75 20.85 7.56
C ARG A 461 5.75 19.74 7.91
N ILE A 462 7.03 19.91 7.61
CA ILE A 462 8.09 18.98 8.00
C ILE A 462 8.31 19.00 9.52
N GLU A 463 8.20 20.13 10.20
CA GLU A 463 8.26 20.18 11.67
C GLU A 463 7.15 19.32 12.30
N ALA A 464 5.91 19.41 11.79
CA ALA A 464 4.83 18.53 12.23
C ALA A 464 5.06 17.04 11.92
N LEU A 465 5.87 16.73 10.89
CA LEU A 465 6.33 15.37 10.60
C LEU A 465 7.40 14.91 11.59
N VAL A 466 8.35 15.78 11.95
CA VAL A 466 9.37 15.53 12.98
C VAL A 466 8.69 15.18 14.31
N ASP A 467 7.72 15.99 14.75
CA ASP A 467 6.97 15.76 15.99
C ASP A 467 6.25 14.40 16.00
N ALA A 468 5.62 14.03 14.88
CA ALA A 468 4.92 12.75 14.75
C ALA A 468 5.88 11.55 14.81
N VAL A 469 7.08 11.67 14.22
CA VAL A 469 8.12 10.63 14.29
C VAL A 469 8.74 10.55 15.68
N GLU A 470 8.94 11.69 16.36
CA GLU A 470 9.45 11.72 17.72
C GLU A 470 8.44 11.07 18.70
N GLU A 471 7.15 11.36 18.55
CA GLU A 471 6.07 10.72 19.32
C GLU A 471 6.01 9.21 19.07
N LEU A 472 6.16 8.76 17.81
CA LEU A 472 6.29 7.34 17.49
C LEU A 472 7.50 6.74 18.21
N GLY A 473 8.67 7.40 18.15
CA GLY A 473 9.89 6.92 18.80
C GLY A 473 9.78 6.83 20.33
N LYS A 474 9.05 7.74 20.97
CA LYS A 474 8.72 7.70 22.39
C LYS A 474 7.82 6.51 22.73
N LEU A 475 6.73 6.31 21.99
CA LEU A 475 5.76 5.24 22.25
C LEU A 475 6.24 3.84 21.87
N ALA A 476 7.12 3.75 20.87
CA ALA A 476 7.70 2.49 20.40
C ALA A 476 9.06 2.19 21.05
N GLU A 477 9.50 2.99 22.02
CA GLU A 477 10.76 2.82 22.76
C GLU A 477 11.98 2.67 21.84
N PHE A 478 12.13 3.59 20.88
CA PHE A 478 13.26 3.56 19.96
C PHE A 478 14.58 3.57 20.74
N ALA A 479 15.45 2.61 20.44
CA ALA A 479 16.76 2.50 21.05
C ALA A 479 17.60 3.72 20.68
N THR A 480 18.42 4.21 21.62
CA THR A 480 19.48 5.16 21.29
C THR A 480 20.49 4.49 20.35
N ARG A 481 20.98 5.23 19.37
CA ARG A 481 22.04 4.75 18.49
C ARG A 481 23.33 4.70 19.31
N ASP A 482 23.58 3.59 19.98
CA ASP A 482 24.77 3.43 20.82
C ASP A 482 26.03 3.75 20.02
N ALA A 483 26.81 4.71 20.50
CA ALA A 483 28.18 4.96 20.03
C ALA A 483 29.13 3.76 20.30
N GLY A 484 28.62 2.68 20.90
CA GLY A 484 29.38 1.51 21.36
C GLY A 484 29.72 0.46 20.30
N SER A 485 29.18 0.52 19.07
CA SER A 485 29.50 -0.51 18.06
C SER A 485 30.96 -0.45 17.58
N LYS A 486 31.68 0.66 17.81
CA LYS A 486 33.12 0.75 17.57
C LYS A 486 33.96 0.20 18.72
N GLN A 487 33.45 0.20 19.95
CA GLN A 487 34.22 -0.20 21.14
C GLN A 487 34.21 -1.72 21.36
N SER A 488 33.16 -2.43 20.92
CA SER A 488 33.14 -3.90 20.90
C SER A 488 34.07 -4.46 19.82
N GLN A 489 34.06 -3.86 18.62
CA GLN A 489 34.97 -4.26 17.53
C GLN A 489 36.44 -4.01 17.89
N MET A 490 36.75 -2.90 18.54
CA MET A 490 38.12 -2.59 18.96
C MET A 490 38.59 -3.48 20.12
N LYS A 491 37.69 -3.91 21.02
CA LYS A 491 38.02 -4.88 22.08
C LYS A 491 38.28 -6.28 21.52
N ASP A 492 37.45 -6.75 20.59
CA ASP A 492 37.65 -8.06 19.97
C ASP A 492 38.93 -8.10 19.12
N GLU A 493 39.27 -6.99 18.45
CA GLU A 493 40.51 -6.88 17.68
C GLU A 493 41.76 -6.83 18.58
N ILE A 494 41.70 -6.14 19.73
CA ILE A 494 42.80 -6.11 20.71
C ILE A 494 43.01 -7.48 21.36
N VAL A 495 41.94 -8.18 21.76
CA VAL A 495 42.03 -9.54 22.35
C VAL A 495 42.60 -10.54 21.34
N THR A 496 42.22 -10.43 20.06
CA THR A 496 42.74 -11.29 18.99
C THR A 496 44.23 -11.03 18.72
N ILE A 497 44.70 -9.79 18.86
CA ILE A 497 46.11 -9.43 18.72
C ILE A 497 46.92 -9.95 19.92
N GLU A 498 46.42 -9.82 21.15
CA GLU A 498 47.10 -10.35 22.34
C GLU A 498 47.27 -11.87 22.29
N GLU A 499 46.22 -12.63 21.95
CA GLU A 499 46.32 -14.10 21.83
C GLU A 499 47.32 -14.53 20.74
N LYS A 500 47.38 -13.80 19.63
CA LYS A 500 48.32 -14.09 18.54
C LYS A 500 49.76 -13.79 18.95
N THR A 501 49.97 -12.74 19.74
CA THR A 501 51.30 -12.35 20.22
C THR A 501 51.82 -13.34 21.27
N GLU A 502 50.94 -13.79 22.18
CA GLU A 502 51.27 -14.78 23.21
C GLU A 502 51.56 -16.17 22.62
N GLY A 503 50.79 -16.60 21.61
CA GLY A 503 51.04 -17.83 20.87
C GLY A 503 52.39 -17.83 20.14
N THR A 504 52.80 -16.67 19.61
CA THR A 504 54.08 -16.53 18.89
C THR A 504 55.28 -16.54 19.85
N MET A 505 55.18 -15.91 21.02
CA MET A 505 56.23 -15.98 22.05
C MET A 505 56.42 -17.40 22.60
N ARG A 506 55.34 -18.16 22.81
CA ARG A 506 55.45 -19.56 23.27
C ARG A 506 56.06 -20.50 22.24
N ALA A 507 55.93 -20.19 20.94
CA ALA A 507 56.55 -20.96 19.87
C ALA A 507 58.06 -20.70 19.78
N LEU A 508 58.51 -19.46 20.01
CA LEU A 508 59.93 -19.09 20.02
C LEU A 508 60.69 -19.61 21.24
N GLN A 509 60.00 -19.90 22.35
CA GLN A 509 60.60 -20.50 23.56
C GLN A 509 60.78 -22.03 23.47
N LYS A 510 60.32 -22.67 22.39
CA LYS A 510 60.37 -24.12 22.15
C LYS A 510 61.37 -24.54 21.06
N VAL A 511 62.13 -23.59 20.50
CA VAL A 511 63.29 -23.81 19.64
C VAL A 511 64.53 -23.46 20.45
#